data_AF-A8S691-F1
#
_entry.id   AF-A8S691-F1
#
_cell.length_a   1.000
_cell.length_b   1.000
_cell.length_c   1.000
_cell.angle_alpha   90.00
_cell.angle_beta   90.00
_cell.angle_gamma   90.00
#
_symmetry.space_group_name_H-M   'P 1'
#
loop_
_entity.id
_entity.type
_entity.pdbx_description
1 polymer ?
#
loop_
_entity_poly.entity_id
_entity_poly.type
_entity_poly.pdbx_seq_one_letter_code
_entity_poly.pdbx_strand_id
1 'polypeptide(L)'
;MDKSTTGFMAGFRTSEQTPFDIEMRFTMNKLLSCRLNMDTNRVEARFEDGTTLAIDCIAVEDEYGNTPAQRAELDWLLYNKPLEYAQLVLGGEIEHHLSLGCEHGRLED
;
A
#
# COMPACT_ATOMS: atom_id res chain seq x y z
N MET A 1 3.59 32.42 -40.80
CA MET A 1 4.51 33.20 -39.94
C MET A 1 3.94 33.21 -38.54
N ASP A 2 4.80 32.89 -37.58
CA ASP A 2 4.66 32.62 -36.13
C ASP A 2 3.65 33.45 -35.29
N LYS A 3 3.09 32.80 -34.24
CA LYS A 3 3.14 33.15 -32.79
C LYS A 3 2.01 32.40 -32.03
N SER A 4 2.27 31.27 -31.38
CA SER A 4 2.87 31.07 -30.04
C SER A 4 2.02 31.57 -28.85
N THR A 5 1.77 30.62 -27.94
CA THR A 5 1.73 30.79 -26.46
C THR A 5 0.38 31.15 -25.80
N THR A 6 -0.19 30.22 -25.04
CA THR A 6 -0.06 30.18 -23.55
C THR A 6 -0.99 29.11 -22.97
N GLY A 7 -0.41 27.99 -22.56
CA GLY A 7 -1.09 27.01 -21.71
C GLY A 7 -1.16 27.52 -20.27
N PHE A 8 -2.35 27.52 -19.70
CA PHE A 8 -2.59 27.76 -18.28
C PHE A 8 -3.10 26.44 -17.68
N MET A 9 -2.17 25.61 -17.20
CA MET A 9 -2.53 24.55 -16.26
C MET A 9 -2.16 25.05 -14.87
N ALA A 10 -3.20 25.32 -14.09
CA ALA A 10 -3.12 25.72 -12.69
C ALA A 10 -2.39 24.63 -11.89
N GLY A 11 -1.38 25.06 -11.15
CA GLY A 11 -0.60 24.23 -10.25
C GLY A 11 -1.48 23.59 -9.19
N PHE A 12 -1.53 22.25 -9.22
CA PHE A 12 -1.95 21.48 -8.07
C PHE A 12 -0.79 21.51 -7.08
N ARG A 13 -1.03 22.16 -5.95
CA ARG A 13 -0.08 22.34 -4.85
C ARG A 13 0.23 20.96 -4.28
N THR A 14 1.43 20.44 -4.54
CA THR A 14 1.98 19.33 -3.76
C THR A 14 2.46 19.91 -2.44
N SER A 15 1.58 19.89 -1.43
CA SER A 15 2.01 19.98 -0.03
C SER A 15 3.06 18.92 0.19
N GLU A 16 4.29 19.35 0.49
CA GLU A 16 5.35 18.59 1.14
C GLU A 16 5.41 17.09 0.77
N GLN A 17 5.56 16.80 -0.53
CA GLN A 17 6.02 15.47 -0.92
C GLN A 17 7.45 15.33 -0.44
N THR A 18 7.60 14.72 0.73
CA THR A 18 8.91 14.32 1.23
C THR A 18 9.59 13.46 0.15
N PRO A 19 10.92 13.55 -0.04
CA PRO A 19 11.62 12.73 -1.02
C PRO A 19 11.38 11.21 -0.80
N PHE A 20 11.06 10.80 0.44
CA PHE A 20 10.61 9.44 0.77
C PHE A 20 9.32 9.05 0.06
N ASP A 21 8.38 9.98 -0.09
CA ASP A 21 7.09 9.76 -0.74
C ASP A 21 7.25 9.61 -2.27
N ILE A 22 8.18 10.35 -2.92
CA ILE A 22 8.57 10.14 -4.34
C ILE A 22 9.33 8.83 -4.53
N GLU A 23 10.20 8.48 -3.59
CA GLU A 23 10.97 7.24 -3.66
C GLU A 23 10.04 6.04 -3.52
N MET A 24 9.21 5.97 -2.47
CA MET A 24 8.34 4.81 -2.21
C MET A 24 7.36 4.52 -3.36
N ARG A 25 6.79 5.57 -3.99
CA ARG A 25 5.90 5.39 -5.16
C ARG A 25 6.63 4.85 -6.41
N PHE A 26 7.94 5.07 -6.56
CA PHE A 26 8.75 4.47 -7.64
C PHE A 26 9.28 3.08 -7.25
N THR A 27 9.60 2.86 -5.97
CA THR A 27 10.08 1.59 -5.43
C THR A 27 9.00 0.50 -5.42
N MET A 28 7.72 0.88 -5.53
CA MET A 28 6.56 -0.01 -5.72
C MET A 28 6.77 -1.11 -6.77
N ASN A 29 7.35 -0.75 -7.94
CA ASN A 29 7.59 -1.68 -9.06
C ASN A 29 8.82 -2.58 -8.84
N LYS A 30 9.56 -2.36 -7.75
CA LYS A 30 10.80 -3.06 -7.43
C LYS A 30 10.66 -4.02 -6.25
N LEU A 31 9.44 -4.24 -5.76
CA LEU A 31 9.20 -5.21 -4.71
C LEU A 31 9.42 -6.64 -5.24
N LEU A 32 10.45 -7.32 -4.74
CA LEU A 32 10.85 -8.65 -5.22
C LEU A 32 10.14 -9.77 -4.47
N SER A 33 10.02 -9.63 -3.15
CA SER A 33 9.52 -10.71 -2.30
C SER A 33 9.03 -10.17 -0.98
N CYS A 34 7.97 -10.78 -0.45
CA CYS A 34 7.47 -10.54 0.88
C CYS A 34 7.55 -11.82 1.72
N ARG A 35 7.90 -11.66 3.00
CA ARG A 35 7.83 -12.73 4.00
C ARG A 35 7.03 -12.24 5.19
N LEU A 36 5.99 -12.98 5.54
CA LEU A 36 5.31 -12.78 6.81
C LEU A 36 6.13 -13.45 7.91
N ASN A 37 6.62 -12.66 8.87
CA ASN A 37 7.22 -13.17 10.09
C ASN A 37 6.14 -13.25 11.18
N MET A 38 5.69 -14.47 11.45
CA MET A 38 4.65 -14.74 12.45
C MET A 38 5.10 -14.43 13.88
N ASP A 39 6.40 -14.52 14.14
CA ASP A 39 6.96 -14.27 15.48
C ASP A 39 6.84 -12.80 15.88
N THR A 40 6.99 -11.90 14.91
CA THR A 40 6.93 -10.45 15.11
C THR A 40 5.68 -9.79 14.53
N ASN A 41 4.79 -10.58 13.92
CA ASN A 41 3.60 -10.12 13.19
C ASN A 41 3.91 -8.98 12.18
N ARG A 42 4.94 -9.20 11.35
CA ARG A 42 5.44 -8.22 10.38
C ARG A 42 5.61 -8.81 8.99
N VAL A 43 5.24 -8.05 7.97
CA VAL A 43 5.56 -8.37 6.58
C VAL A 43 6.87 -7.71 6.19
N GLU A 44 7.89 -8.52 5.95
CA GLU A 44 9.19 -8.10 5.45
C GLU A 44 9.14 -8.01 3.92
N ALA A 45 9.03 -6.81 3.41
CA ALA A 45 9.03 -6.45 2.00
C ALA A 45 10.46 -6.18 1.52
N ARG A 46 11.00 -7.04 0.65
CA ARG A 46 12.35 -6.88 0.07
C ARG A 46 12.26 -6.32 -1.33
N PHE A 47 13.03 -5.26 -1.57
CA PHE A 47 13.12 -4.59 -2.85
C PHE A 47 14.35 -5.00 -3.66
N GLU A 48 14.33 -4.69 -4.95
CA GLU A 48 15.42 -4.95 -5.90
C GLU A 48 16.75 -4.33 -5.48
N ASP A 49 16.71 -3.16 -4.84
CA ASP A 49 17.90 -2.44 -4.38
C ASP A 49 18.55 -3.08 -3.12
N GLY A 50 17.94 -4.14 -2.57
CA GLY A 50 18.39 -4.80 -1.35
C GLY A 50 17.81 -4.22 -0.06
N THR A 51 17.11 -3.08 -0.15
CA THR A 51 16.32 -2.53 0.95
C THR A 51 15.25 -3.52 1.39
N THR A 52 15.12 -3.69 2.70
CA THR A 52 14.05 -4.48 3.31
C THR A 52 13.25 -3.58 4.25
N LEU A 53 11.94 -3.55 4.07
CA LEU A 53 11.02 -2.80 4.89
C LEU A 53 10.15 -3.77 5.68
N ALA A 54 10.03 -3.56 6.98
CA ALA A 54 9.15 -4.33 7.83
C ALA A 54 7.84 -3.55 8.05
N ILE A 55 6.76 -4.04 7.48
CA ILE A 55 5.41 -3.51 7.65
C ILE A 55 4.82 -4.16 8.89
N ASP A 56 4.40 -3.34 9.84
CA ASP A 56 3.75 -3.79 11.07
C ASP A 56 2.27 -4.05 10.80
N CYS A 57 1.86 -5.32 10.78
CA CYS A 57 0.49 -5.69 10.44
C CYS A 57 -0.51 -5.10 11.42
N ILE A 58 -0.13 -5.01 12.71
CA ILE A 58 -0.98 -4.48 13.77
C ILE A 58 -1.27 -3.00 13.52
N ALA A 59 -0.26 -2.22 13.12
CA ALA A 59 -0.44 -0.81 12.79
C ALA A 59 -1.38 -0.62 11.57
N VAL A 60 -1.22 -1.45 10.54
CA VAL A 60 -2.10 -1.41 9.35
C VAL A 60 -3.54 -1.80 9.69
N GLU A 61 -3.73 -2.83 10.52
CA GLU A 61 -5.06 -3.22 10.98
C GLU A 61 -5.72 -2.16 11.86
N ASP A 62 -4.97 -1.44 12.69
CA ASP A 62 -5.48 -0.34 13.51
C ASP A 62 -5.90 0.85 12.65
N GLU A 63 -5.12 1.16 11.61
CA GLU A 63 -5.38 2.28 10.71
C GLU A 63 -6.54 1.99 9.73
N TYR A 64 -6.55 0.80 9.11
CA TYR A 64 -7.47 0.48 8.02
C TYR A 64 -8.57 -0.54 8.38
N GLY A 65 -8.37 -1.36 9.41
CA GLY A 65 -9.28 -2.42 9.85
C GLY A 65 -10.45 -1.93 10.72
N ASN A 66 -11.10 -0.85 10.31
CA ASN A 66 -12.17 -0.18 11.07
C ASN A 66 -13.43 -1.04 11.25
N THR A 67 -13.67 -1.98 10.33
CA THR A 67 -14.80 -2.91 10.39
C THR A 67 -14.31 -4.36 10.42
N PRO A 68 -15.08 -5.29 11.01
CA PRO A 68 -14.70 -6.70 11.07
C PRO A 68 -14.50 -7.33 9.68
N ALA A 69 -15.26 -6.88 8.68
CA ALA A 69 -15.07 -7.31 7.30
C ALA A 69 -13.68 -6.87 6.79
N GLN A 70 -13.34 -5.58 6.89
CA GLN A 70 -12.03 -5.08 6.45
C GLN A 70 -10.87 -5.81 7.15
N ARG A 71 -11.00 -6.07 8.45
CA ARG A 71 -9.99 -6.80 9.21
C ARG A 71 -9.81 -8.23 8.70
N ALA A 72 -10.90 -8.91 8.35
CA ALA A 72 -10.85 -10.24 7.76
C ALA A 72 -10.25 -10.24 6.34
N GLU A 73 -10.45 -9.19 5.55
CA GLU A 73 -9.76 -9.02 4.25
C GLU A 73 -8.25 -8.86 4.43
N LEU A 74 -7.84 -8.03 5.40
CA LEU A 74 -6.43 -7.81 5.71
C LEU A 74 -5.77 -9.11 6.17
N ASP A 75 -6.42 -9.86 7.05
CA ASP A 75 -5.96 -11.18 7.48
C ASP A 75 -5.84 -12.15 6.30
N TRP A 76 -6.86 -12.21 5.43
CA TRP A 76 -6.83 -13.03 4.23
C TRP A 76 -5.65 -12.67 3.32
N LEU A 77 -5.42 -11.38 3.06
CA LEU A 77 -4.30 -10.89 2.26
C LEU A 77 -2.95 -11.28 2.87
N LEU A 78 -2.79 -11.19 4.19
CA LEU A 78 -1.55 -11.56 4.88
C LEU A 78 -1.19 -13.03 4.70
N TYR A 79 -2.17 -13.94 4.83
CA TYR A 79 -1.91 -15.38 4.71
C TYR A 79 -1.87 -15.89 3.27
N ASN A 80 -2.70 -15.34 2.38
CA ASN A 80 -2.84 -15.85 1.02
C ASN A 80 -1.91 -15.13 0.03
N LYS A 81 -1.73 -13.82 0.19
CA LYS A 81 -1.01 -12.97 -0.76
C LYS A 81 -0.24 -11.83 -0.06
N PRO A 82 0.79 -12.14 0.74
CA PRO A 82 1.56 -11.12 1.48
C PRO A 82 2.26 -10.11 0.57
N LEU A 83 2.54 -10.47 -0.69
CA LEU A 83 3.08 -9.55 -1.69
C LEU A 83 2.06 -8.48 -2.09
N GLU A 84 0.83 -8.89 -2.39
CA GLU A 84 -0.27 -7.97 -2.77
C GLU A 84 -0.61 -7.06 -1.59
N TYR A 85 -0.65 -7.60 -0.37
CA TYR A 85 -0.79 -6.82 0.86
C TYR A 85 0.27 -5.71 0.97
N ALA A 86 1.55 -6.07 0.85
CA ALA A 86 2.63 -5.09 0.96
C ALA A 86 2.56 -4.02 -0.13
N GLN A 87 2.17 -4.39 -1.36
CA GLN A 87 1.97 -3.43 -2.43
C GLN A 87 0.83 -2.46 -2.13
N LEU A 88 -0.30 -2.94 -1.61
CA LEU A 88 -1.44 -2.09 -1.26
C LEU A 88 -1.11 -1.14 -0.10
N VAL A 89 -0.47 -1.64 0.96
CA VAL A 89 -0.08 -0.83 2.13
C VAL A 89 0.90 0.26 1.72
N LEU A 90 1.98 -0.11 1.03
CA LEU A 90 3.03 0.82 0.68
C LEU A 90 2.63 1.79 -0.45
N GLY A 91 1.62 1.42 -1.24
CA GLY A 91 1.06 2.24 -2.32
C GLY A 91 -0.04 3.18 -1.83
N GLY A 92 -0.49 3.04 -0.58
CA GLY A 92 -1.65 3.76 -0.05
C GLY A 92 -2.96 3.38 -0.76
N GLU A 93 -2.99 2.28 -1.51
CA GLU A 93 -4.16 1.81 -2.25
C GLU A 93 -5.06 0.91 -1.40
N ILE A 94 -4.62 0.59 -0.17
CA ILE A 94 -5.34 -0.31 0.72
C ILE A 94 -6.72 0.21 1.13
N GLU A 95 -6.89 1.52 1.34
CA GLU A 95 -8.19 2.13 1.61
C GLU A 95 -9.16 1.93 0.45
N HIS A 96 -8.67 2.07 -0.78
CA HIS A 96 -9.47 1.90 -1.99
C HIS A 96 -9.85 0.43 -2.20
N HIS A 97 -8.91 -0.49 -1.98
CA HIS A 97 -9.15 -1.93 -2.01
C HIS A 97 -10.25 -2.33 -1.02
N LEU A 98 -10.14 -1.88 0.23
CA LEU A 98 -11.13 -2.17 1.27
C LEU A 98 -12.49 -1.50 1.02
N SER A 99 -12.52 -0.38 0.30
CA SER A 99 -13.76 0.34 -0.07
C SER A 99 -14.50 -0.31 -1.24
N LEU A 100 -13.81 -1.00 -2.14
CA LEU A 100 -14.41 -1.71 -3.28
C LEU A 100 -15.25 -2.92 -2.84
N GLY A 101 -15.06 -3.38 -1.61
CA GLY A 101 -15.82 -4.46 -1.01
C GLY A 101 -14.87 -5.47 -0.39
N CYS A 102 -15.27 -5.97 0.77
CA CYS A 102 -14.58 -7.08 1.42
C CYS A 102 -15.20 -8.38 0.90
N GLU A 103 -14.58 -8.97 -0.11
CA GLU A 103 -15.08 -10.18 -0.75
C GLU A 103 -14.80 -11.42 0.10
N HIS A 104 -13.71 -11.41 0.89
CA HIS A 104 -13.23 -12.60 1.60
C HIS A 104 -13.47 -12.55 3.12
N GLY A 105 -14.03 -11.46 3.64
CA GLY A 105 -14.30 -11.28 5.07
C GLY A 105 -15.66 -11.81 5.56
N ARG A 106 -16.40 -12.52 4.70
CA ARG A 106 -17.61 -13.22 5.16
C ARG A 106 -17.19 -14.47 5.92
N LEU A 107 -17.00 -14.33 7.23
CA LEU A 107 -17.08 -15.45 8.15
C LEU A 107 -18.50 -16.01 7.99
N GLU A 108 -18.63 -17.10 7.25
CA GLU A 108 -19.87 -17.88 7.24
C GLU A 108 -20.09 -18.32 8.68
N ASP A 109 -21.23 -17.90 9.26
CA ASP A 109 -21.71 -18.25 10.61
C ASP A 109 -21.67 -19.76 10.86
#